data_AF-A0A7C4CL35-F1
#
_entry.id   AF-A0A7C4CL35-F1
#
_cell.length_a   1.000
_cell.length_b   1.000
_cell.length_c   1.000
_cell.angle_alpha   90.00
_cell.angle_beta   90.00
_cell.angle_gamma   90.00
#
_symmetry.space_group_name_H-M   'P 1'
#
loop_
_entity.id
_entity.type
_entity.pdbx_description
1 polymer ?
#
loop_
_entity_poly.entity_id
_entity_poly.type
_entity_poly.pdbx_seq_one_letter_code
_entity_poly.pdbx_strand_id
1 'polypeptide(L)'
;MNRVIRVILNSTAFVLICIVGVLLLESSPNLGLLILLSSIDQLEDVYTYIYNRRLFPKSFFIIDIFFEILSIIVGAWMMLLGIMYYPFFHTLFFLLMIVLGALIIESAIEDILSYTGFYNRGVEHEVREEERKFVIKKA
;
A
#
# COMPACT_ATOMS: atom_id res chain seq x y z
N MET A 1 5.94 -10.29 3.62
CA MET A 1 5.30 -10.59 2.31
C MET A 1 6.33 -10.76 1.19
N ASN A 2 6.10 -11.66 0.21
CA ASN A 2 7.01 -11.87 -0.93
C ASN A 2 7.11 -10.61 -1.81
N ARG A 3 8.33 -10.29 -2.29
CA ARG A 3 8.63 -9.13 -3.17
C ARG A 3 7.67 -9.00 -4.36
N VAL A 4 7.32 -10.13 -4.98
CA VAL A 4 6.41 -10.16 -6.14
C VAL A 4 5.00 -9.70 -5.76
N ILE A 5 4.50 -10.09 -4.57
CA ILE A 5 3.16 -9.71 -4.11
C ILE A 5 3.12 -8.20 -3.87
N ARG A 6 4.15 -7.62 -3.23
CA ARG A 6 4.27 -6.17 -3.02
C ARG A 6 4.20 -5.38 -4.34
N VAL A 7 4.95 -5.84 -5.35
CA VAL A 7 4.93 -5.22 -6.68
C VAL A 7 3.52 -5.29 -7.29
N ILE A 8 2.82 -6.42 -7.17
CA ILE A 8 1.46 -6.58 -7.69
C ILE A 8 0.48 -5.65 -6.96
N LEU A 9 0.54 -5.59 -5.63
CA LEU A 9 -0.36 -4.76 -4.82
C LEU A 9 -0.15 -3.27 -5.11
N ASN A 10 1.09 -2.77 -5.05
CA ASN A 10 1.37 -1.35 -5.29
C ASN A 10 1.11 -0.97 -6.76
N SER A 11 1.35 -1.87 -7.73
CA SER A 11 0.95 -1.63 -9.12
C SER A 11 -0.58 -1.55 -9.29
N THR A 12 -1.33 -2.38 -8.57
CA THR A 12 -2.79 -2.36 -8.59
C THR A 12 -3.33 -1.10 -7.93
N ALA A 13 -2.79 -0.75 -6.76
CA ALA A 13 -3.10 0.48 -6.04
C ALA A 13 -2.82 1.71 -6.90
N PHE A 14 -1.66 1.78 -7.55
CA PHE A 14 -1.29 2.84 -8.48
C PHE A 14 -2.36 3.09 -9.55
N VAL A 15 -2.80 2.03 -10.23
CA VAL A 15 -3.82 2.15 -11.29
C VAL A 15 -5.16 2.61 -10.73
N LEU A 16 -5.60 2.05 -9.61
CA LEU A 16 -6.87 2.39 -8.99
C LEU A 16 -6.90 3.83 -8.48
N ILE A 17 -5.84 4.26 -7.80
CA ILE A 17 -5.68 5.63 -7.30
C ILE A 17 -5.64 6.61 -8.48
N CYS A 18 -4.98 6.27 -9.59
CA CYS A 18 -5.01 7.08 -10.81
C CYS A 18 -6.43 7.26 -11.34
N ILE A 19 -7.20 6.17 -11.46
CA ILE A 19 -8.59 6.24 -11.93
C ILE A 19 -9.43 7.11 -11.01
N VAL A 20 -9.37 6.87 -9.69
CA VAL A 20 -10.11 7.65 -8.69
C VAL A 20 -9.72 9.13 -8.74
N GLY A 21 -8.43 9.43 -8.82
CA GLY A 21 -7.90 10.78 -8.91
C GLY A 21 -8.39 11.52 -10.16
N VAL A 22 -8.36 10.87 -11.32
CA VAL A 22 -8.89 11.45 -12.58
C VAL A 22 -10.40 11.72 -12.48
N LEU A 23 -11.18 10.77 -11.96
CA LEU A 23 -12.63 10.95 -11.79
C LEU A 23 -12.97 12.11 -10.85
N LEU A 24 -12.12 12.34 -9.83
CA LEU A 24 -12.30 13.43 -8.89
C LEU A 24 -11.87 14.79 -9.43
N LEU A 25 -11.14 14.86 -10.55
CA LEU A 25 -10.78 16.14 -11.16
C LEU A 25 -12.01 16.96 -11.61
N GLU A 26 -13.07 16.30 -12.07
CA GLU A 26 -14.28 16.99 -12.52
C GLU A 26 -15.07 17.60 -11.36
N SER A 27 -15.13 16.90 -10.23
CA SER A 27 -15.92 17.30 -9.05
C SER A 27 -15.14 18.16 -8.07
N SER A 28 -13.86 17.85 -7.85
CA SER A 28 -12.99 18.49 -6.87
C SER A 28 -11.53 18.48 -7.35
N PRO A 29 -11.14 19.41 -8.25
CA PRO A 29 -9.83 19.43 -8.91
C PRO A 29 -8.64 19.30 -7.94
N ASN A 30 -8.67 20.03 -6.82
CA ASN A 30 -7.59 20.02 -5.83
C ASN A 30 -7.42 18.64 -5.16
N LEU A 31 -8.54 17.98 -4.85
CA LEU A 31 -8.53 16.67 -4.22
C LEU A 31 -8.15 15.58 -5.23
N GLY A 32 -8.66 15.68 -6.47
CA GLY A 32 -8.24 14.81 -7.57
C GLY A 32 -6.73 14.91 -7.82
N LEU A 33 -6.17 16.12 -7.86
CA LEU A 33 -4.72 16.33 -7.98
C LEU A 33 -3.96 15.74 -6.79
N LEU A 34 -4.45 15.92 -5.56
CA LEU A 34 -3.81 15.37 -4.37
C LEU A 34 -3.76 13.84 -4.39
N ILE A 35 -4.85 13.19 -4.81
CA ILE A 35 -4.93 11.73 -4.98
C ILE A 35 -4.04 11.27 -6.13
N LEU A 36 -3.97 12.02 -7.24
CA LEU A 36 -3.04 11.71 -8.31
C LEU A 36 -1.58 11.82 -7.87
N LEU A 37 -1.25 12.77 -7.00
CA LEU A 37 0.09 12.86 -6.43
C LEU A 37 0.41 11.66 -5.53
N SER A 38 -0.58 11.12 -4.79
CA SER A 38 -0.36 9.93 -3.97
C SER A 38 -0.13 8.65 -4.78
N SER A 39 -0.51 8.62 -6.07
CA SER A 39 -0.17 7.47 -6.93
C SER A 39 1.33 7.42 -7.26
N ILE A 40 2.03 8.56 -7.23
CA ILE A 40 3.48 8.60 -7.48
C ILE A 40 4.24 7.80 -6.43
N ASP A 41 3.77 7.81 -5.18
CA ASP A 41 4.32 7.03 -4.06
C ASP A 41 4.24 5.52 -4.35
N GLN A 42 3.05 5.04 -4.73
CA GLN A 42 2.85 3.63 -5.13
C GLN A 42 3.73 3.21 -6.32
N LEU A 43 4.00 4.14 -7.25
CA LEU A 43 4.92 3.91 -8.36
C LEU A 43 6.38 3.87 -7.89
N GLU A 44 6.78 4.73 -6.97
CA GLU A 44 8.11 4.68 -6.37
C GLU A 44 8.33 3.36 -5.63
N ASP A 45 7.34 2.84 -4.91
CA ASP A 45 7.49 1.57 -4.23
C ASP A 45 7.72 0.45 -5.22
N VAL A 46 6.94 0.39 -6.30
CA VAL A 46 7.16 -0.59 -7.39
C VAL A 46 8.57 -0.46 -7.95
N TYR A 47 9.05 0.77 -8.17
CA TYR A 47 10.41 1.02 -8.64
C TYR A 47 11.45 0.55 -7.63
N THR A 48 11.29 0.87 -6.35
CA THR A 48 12.19 0.49 -5.26
C THR A 48 12.23 -1.01 -5.11
N TYR A 49 11.08 -1.67 -5.14
CA TYR A 49 10.97 -3.12 -5.12
C TYR A 49 11.50 -3.77 -6.38
N ILE A 50 11.70 -3.12 -7.54
CA ILE A 50 12.30 -3.77 -8.72
C ILE A 50 13.81 -3.51 -8.78
N TYR A 51 14.23 -2.27 -8.55
CA TYR A 51 15.60 -1.83 -8.78
C TYR A 51 16.44 -1.72 -7.51
N ASN A 52 15.85 -1.91 -6.32
CA ASN A 52 16.48 -1.69 -5.01
C ASN A 52 17.12 -0.29 -4.91
N ARG A 53 16.52 0.71 -5.55
CA ARG A 53 16.95 2.11 -5.56
C ARG A 53 15.74 3.00 -5.36
N ARG A 54 15.88 4.07 -4.59
CA ARG A 54 14.83 5.09 -4.41
C ARG A 54 14.89 6.12 -5.52
N LEU A 55 13.72 6.63 -5.92
CA LEU A 55 13.62 7.75 -6.86
C LEU A 55 13.82 9.07 -6.11
N PHE A 56 13.27 9.16 -4.90
CA PHE A 56 13.35 10.34 -4.06
C PHE A 56 14.38 10.17 -2.93
N PRO A 57 14.99 11.28 -2.47
CA PRO A 57 15.92 11.24 -1.36
C PRO A 57 15.19 10.94 -0.04
N LYS A 58 15.88 10.27 0.91
CA LYS A 58 15.30 9.84 2.20
C LYS A 58 14.68 10.96 3.04
N SER A 59 15.01 12.23 2.77
CA SER A 59 14.40 13.40 3.42
C SER A 59 12.90 13.55 3.11
N PHE A 60 12.37 12.90 2.08
CA PHE A 60 10.96 12.97 1.67
C PHE A 60 10.05 12.02 2.45
N PHE A 61 10.59 11.22 3.36
CA PHE A 61 9.85 10.26 4.19
C PHE A 61 8.54 10.76 4.82
N ILE A 62 8.47 12.03 5.25
CA ILE A 62 7.24 12.60 5.84
C ILE A 62 6.13 12.70 4.80
N ILE A 63 6.50 13.04 3.57
CA ILE A 63 5.60 13.14 2.43
C ILE A 63 5.15 11.74 2.02
N ASP A 64 6.06 10.77 1.99
CA ASP A 64 5.76 9.36 1.71
C ASP A 64 4.69 8.85 2.71
N ILE A 65 4.91 9.02 4.02
CA ILE A 65 3.91 8.67 5.06
C ILE A 65 2.56 9.36 4.83
N PHE A 66 2.57 10.62 4.43
CA PHE A 66 1.34 11.35 4.16
C PHE A 66 0.56 10.76 2.98
N PHE A 67 1.26 10.36 1.90
CA PHE A 67 0.63 9.69 0.78
C PHE A 67 0.13 8.29 1.13
N GLU A 68 0.82 7.56 1.97
CA GLU A 68 0.33 6.26 2.46
C GLU A 68 -0.93 6.39 3.31
N ILE A 69 -1.02 7.41 4.15
CA ILE A 69 -2.24 7.71 4.90
C ILE A 69 -3.40 8.04 3.94
N LEU A 70 -3.12 8.79 2.86
CA LEU A 70 -4.13 9.05 1.83
C LEU A 70 -4.57 7.76 1.13
N SER A 71 -3.65 6.85 0.81
CA SER A 71 -3.97 5.53 0.25
C SER A 71 -4.87 4.72 1.17
N ILE A 72 -4.63 4.73 2.48
CA ILE A 72 -5.51 4.10 3.49
C ILE A 72 -6.91 4.70 3.44
N ILE A 73 -7.03 6.04 3.38
CA ILE A 73 -8.32 6.72 3.31
C ILE A 73 -9.07 6.33 2.03
N VAL A 74 -8.39 6.31 0.88
CA VAL A 74 -8.99 5.91 -0.40
C VAL A 74 -9.43 4.44 -0.36
N GLY A 75 -8.59 3.55 0.15
CA GLY A 75 -8.94 2.13 0.31
C GLY A 75 -10.14 1.94 1.23
N ALA A 76 -10.20 2.66 2.36
CA ALA A 76 -11.33 2.61 3.29
C ALA A 76 -12.62 3.15 2.66
N TRP A 77 -12.51 4.22 1.87
CA TRP A 77 -13.65 4.77 1.12
C TRP A 77 -14.17 3.79 0.07
N MET A 78 -13.27 3.14 -0.68
CA MET A 78 -13.65 2.09 -1.63
C MET A 78 -14.37 0.93 -0.95
N MET A 79 -13.87 0.47 0.20
CA MET A 79 -14.54 -0.57 0.99
C MET A 79 -15.91 -0.14 1.47
N LEU A 80 -16.02 1.08 2.01
CA LEU A 80 -17.28 1.63 2.50
C LEU A 80 -18.33 1.71 1.39
N LEU A 81 -17.96 2.23 0.22
CA LEU A 81 -18.84 2.26 -0.95
C LEU A 81 -19.24 0.85 -1.39
N GLY A 82 -18.28 -0.08 -1.46
CA GLY A 82 -18.55 -1.47 -1.80
C GLY A 82 -19.58 -2.11 -0.84
N ILE A 83 -19.38 -1.95 0.48
CA ILE A 83 -20.28 -2.47 1.51
C ILE A 83 -21.66 -1.84 1.42
N MET A 84 -21.74 -0.52 1.26
CA MET A 84 -23.03 0.19 1.21
C MET A 84 -23.85 -0.18 -0.02
N TYR A 85 -23.21 -0.34 -1.18
CA TYR A 85 -23.93 -0.50 -2.45
C TYR A 85 -24.10 -1.96 -2.91
N TYR A 86 -23.30 -2.90 -2.39
CA TYR A 86 -23.43 -4.31 -2.74
C TYR A 86 -24.83 -4.90 -2.49
N PRO A 87 -25.53 -4.60 -1.36
CA PRO A 87 -26.89 -5.11 -1.10
C PRO A 87 -27.96 -4.59 -2.07
N PHE A 88 -27.71 -3.47 -2.77
CA PHE A 88 -28.68 -2.87 -3.68
C PHE A 88 -28.52 -3.36 -5.11
N PHE A 89 -27.27 -3.51 -5.57
CA PHE A 89 -26.98 -3.81 -6.96
C PHE A 89 -26.48 -5.23 -7.21
N HIS A 90 -25.97 -5.92 -6.18
CA HIS A 90 -25.44 -7.29 -6.28
C HIS A 90 -24.43 -7.52 -7.41
N THR A 91 -23.67 -6.49 -7.79
CA THR A 91 -22.68 -6.61 -8.87
C THR A 91 -21.31 -7.00 -8.32
N LEU A 92 -20.55 -7.74 -9.13
CA LEU A 92 -19.15 -8.08 -8.83
C LEU A 92 -18.28 -6.84 -8.63
N PHE A 93 -18.65 -5.71 -9.24
CA PHE A 93 -17.96 -4.45 -9.08
C PHE A 93 -17.85 -4.02 -7.61
N PHE A 94 -18.96 -4.01 -6.87
CA PHE A 94 -18.94 -3.60 -5.46
C PHE A 94 -18.19 -4.60 -4.57
N LEU A 95 -18.26 -5.90 -4.87
CA LEU A 95 -17.47 -6.91 -4.18
C LEU A 95 -15.96 -6.69 -4.42
N LEU A 96 -15.56 -6.42 -5.66
CA LEU A 96 -14.17 -6.11 -6.01
C LEU A 96 -13.69 -4.83 -5.33
N MET A 97 -14.53 -3.79 -5.20
CA MET A 97 -14.16 -2.58 -4.44
C MET A 97 -13.80 -2.88 -2.99
N ILE A 98 -14.51 -3.81 -2.33
CA ILE A 98 -14.21 -4.22 -0.95
C ILE A 98 -12.85 -4.92 -0.90
N VAL A 99 -12.64 -5.91 -1.77
CA VAL A 99 -11.40 -6.69 -1.79
C VAL A 99 -10.19 -5.82 -2.13
N LEU A 100 -10.30 -5.00 -3.19
CA LEU A 100 -9.22 -4.12 -3.63
C LEU A 100 -8.94 -3.01 -2.61
N GLY A 101 -9.98 -2.45 -1.99
CA GLY A 101 -9.79 -1.45 -0.93
C GLY A 101 -9.05 -2.04 0.27
N ALA A 102 -9.36 -3.28 0.67
CA ALA A 102 -8.64 -3.96 1.75
C ALA A 102 -7.16 -4.20 1.40
N LEU A 103 -6.88 -4.60 0.16
CA LEU A 103 -5.50 -4.80 -0.32
C LEU A 103 -4.69 -3.50 -0.35
N ILE A 104 -5.30 -2.37 -0.74
CA ILE A 104 -4.65 -1.06 -0.70
C ILE A 104 -4.29 -0.69 0.75
N ILE A 105 -5.23 -0.87 1.68
CA ILE A 105 -4.98 -0.59 3.10
C ILE A 105 -3.87 -1.47 3.66
N GLU A 106 -3.88 -2.77 3.36
CA GLU A 106 -2.84 -3.70 3.81
C GLU A 106 -1.46 -3.26 3.32
N SER A 107 -1.35 -2.90 2.03
CA SER A 107 -0.09 -2.42 1.45
C SER A 107 0.43 -1.17 2.15
N ALA A 108 -0.41 -0.14 2.27
CA ALA A 108 -0.03 1.13 2.89
C ALA A 108 0.34 0.97 4.38
N ILE A 109 -0.33 0.08 5.11
CA ILE A 109 0.05 -0.25 6.49
C ILE A 109 1.42 -0.90 6.53
N GLU A 110 1.69 -1.88 5.65
CA GLU A 110 3.00 -2.53 5.59
C GLU A 110 4.12 -1.53 5.30
N ASP A 111 3.90 -0.58 4.39
CA ASP A 111 4.90 0.41 4.01
C ASP A 111 5.14 1.41 5.16
N ILE A 112 4.11 1.90 5.87
CA ILE A 112 4.27 2.67 7.12
C ILE A 112 5.04 1.90 8.22
N LEU A 113 4.79 0.59 8.36
CA LEU A 113 5.51 -0.25 9.33
C LEU A 113 6.98 -0.46 8.95
N SER A 114 7.28 -0.50 7.65
CA SER A 114 8.65 -0.58 7.13
C SER A 114 9.45 0.68 7.51
N TYR A 115 8.79 1.84 7.41
CA TYR A 115 9.32 3.15 7.69
C TYR A 115 9.63 3.40 9.17
N THR A 116 8.80 2.88 10.07
CA THR A 116 8.99 3.02 11.53
C THR A 116 10.03 2.03 12.10
N GLY A 117 10.64 1.19 11.24
CA GLY A 117 11.64 0.20 11.66
C GLY A 117 11.07 -0.91 12.54
N PHE A 118 9.74 -1.03 12.63
CA PHE A 118 9.08 -2.14 13.32
C PHE A 118 9.24 -3.44 12.53
N TYR A 119 9.18 -3.38 11.20
CA TYR A 119 9.37 -4.54 10.33
C TYR A 119 10.80 -5.11 10.42
N ASN A 120 11.84 -4.26 10.41
CA ASN A 120 13.24 -4.71 10.49
C ASN A 120 13.58 -5.37 11.85
N ARG A 121 12.97 -4.91 12.95
CA ARG A 121 13.18 -5.53 14.27
C ARG A 121 12.49 -6.90 14.41
N GLY A 122 11.35 -7.12 13.76
CA GLY A 122 10.68 -8.43 13.75
C GLY A 122 11.48 -9.48 12.99
N VAL A 123 11.97 -9.13 11.80
CA VAL A 123 12.78 -10.03 10.96
C VAL A 123 14.14 -10.36 11.61
N GLU A 124 14.82 -9.38 12.21
CA GLU A 124 16.06 -9.65 12.97
C GLU A 124 15.82 -10.58 14.17
N HIS A 125 14.66 -10.49 14.83
CA HIS A 125 14.33 -11.38 15.95
C HIS A 125 14.08 -12.83 15.50
N GLU A 126 13.35 -13.03 14.40
CA GLU A 126 13.08 -14.36 13.84
C GLU A 126 14.36 -15.05 13.35
N VAL A 127 15.22 -14.34 12.60
CA VAL A 127 16.50 -14.87 12.11
C VAL A 127 17.40 -15.27 13.29
N ARG A 128 17.42 -14.48 14.35
CA ARG A 128 18.24 -14.74 15.54
C ARG A 128 17.70 -15.89 16.40
N GLU A 129 16.40 -16.20 16.33
CA GLU A 129 15.83 -17.40 16.94
C GLU A 129 16.13 -18.67 16.14
N GLU A 130 16.05 -18.61 14.81
CA GLU A 130 16.41 -19.73 13.94
C GLU A 130 17.89 -20.11 14.08
N GLU A 131 18.78 -19.12 14.10
CA GLU A 131 20.21 -19.35 14.35
C GLU A 131 20.46 -20.03 15.69
N ARG A 132 19.78 -19.62 16.77
CA ARG A 132 19.88 -20.30 18.07
C ARG A 132 19.41 -21.75 18.02
N LYS A 133 18.28 -22.02 17.36
CA LYS A 133 17.76 -23.38 17.21
C LYS A 133 18.73 -24.25 16.41
N PHE A 134 19.41 -23.68 15.41
CA PHE A 134 20.41 -24.39 14.62
C PHE A 134 21.69 -24.72 15.40
N VAL A 135 22.14 -23.82 16.27
CA VAL A 135 23.31 -24.04 17.15
C VAL A 135 23.02 -25.11 18.21
N ILE A 136 21.84 -25.09 18.84
CA ILE A 136 21.46 -26.08 19.87
C ILE A 136 21.33 -27.49 19.28
N LYS A 137 20.92 -27.62 18.01
CA LYS A 137 20.76 -28.92 17.36
C LYS A 137 22.09 -29.56 16.90
N LYS A 138 23.19 -28.79 16.93
CA LYS A 138 24.55 -29.24 16.57
C LYS A 138 25.45 -29.53 17.78
N ALA A 139 25.01 -29.18 18.99
CA ALA A 139 25.69 -29.50 20.25
C ALA A 139 25.10 -30.78 20.86
#